data_AF-A0A367ZV70-F1
#
_entry.id   AF-A0A367ZV70-F1
#
_cell.length_a   1.000
_cell.length_b   1.000
_cell.length_c   1.000
_cell.angle_alpha   90.00
_cell.angle_beta   90.00
_cell.angle_gamma   90.00
#
_symmetry.space_group_name_H-M   'P 1'
#
loop_
_entity.id
_entity.type
_entity.pdbx_description
1 polymer ?
#
loop_
_entity_poly.entity_id
_entity_poly.type
_entity_poly.pdbx_seq_one_letter_code
_entity_poly.pdbx_strand_id
1 'polypeptide(L)'
;MKIKYLLAVSTAALIASGSAHAADIVHASEPIVSASAFDWDGFYAGGQVGGSWARVEGDIVDGTSVKEKLNGFIGGLYAGYNFDAGNNVIFGADTDFAWGNVRGSFSKDDVEYSVEQKWVGSTRLRAGYAVDRFLPYIAGGVAYGNISGSIRDVDAEESSKKDKTQAGWTLGVGVDYAMTDSIFLRAEYRYTDLGKKVYYISDIDADTRIKYNSDDFRIGVAYKF
;
A
#
# COMPACT_ATOMS: atom_id res chain seq x y z
N MET A 1 -22.65 25.69 28.66
CA MET A 1 -21.18 25.59 28.88
C MET A 1 -20.50 25.59 27.52
N LYS A 2 -19.55 26.51 27.32
CA LYS A 2 -18.78 26.71 26.08
C LYS A 2 -17.52 25.85 26.15
N ILE A 3 -17.11 25.24 25.04
CA ILE A 3 -15.69 25.05 24.69
C ILE A 3 -15.60 25.09 23.15
N LYS A 4 -14.85 26.08 22.68
CA LYS A 4 -14.36 26.30 21.31
C LYS A 4 -13.13 25.38 21.14
N TYR A 5 -12.71 24.94 19.96
CA TYR A 5 -11.77 25.65 19.10
C TYR A 5 -11.78 25.06 17.67
N LEU A 6 -11.72 25.98 16.70
CA LEU A 6 -11.59 25.78 15.26
C LEU A 6 -10.18 25.29 14.88
N LEU A 7 -10.11 24.40 13.89
CA LEU A 7 -8.88 24.09 13.14
C LEU A 7 -8.85 24.98 11.88
N ALA A 8 -7.88 25.89 11.84
CA ALA A 8 -7.69 26.86 10.77
C ALA A 8 -6.99 26.22 9.57
N VAL A 9 -7.67 26.18 8.43
CA VAL A 9 -7.08 25.96 7.11
C VAL A 9 -6.65 27.34 6.59
N SER A 10 -5.34 27.58 6.47
CA SER A 10 -4.83 28.84 5.92
C SER A 10 -4.35 28.61 4.49
N THR A 11 -5.19 28.99 3.54
CA THR A 11 -4.89 29.11 2.12
C THR A 11 -4.20 30.46 1.91
N ALA A 12 -2.88 30.46 1.67
CA ALA A 12 -2.17 31.69 1.29
C ALA A 12 -2.08 31.75 -0.24
N ALA A 13 -3.03 32.47 -0.84
CA ALA A 13 -3.00 32.85 -2.25
C ALA A 13 -3.01 34.38 -2.37
N LEU A 14 -2.24 34.87 -3.34
CA LEU A 14 -2.37 36.16 -4.04
C LEU A 14 -1.83 37.44 -3.35
N ILE A 15 -0.67 37.92 -3.83
CA ILE A 15 -0.47 39.11 -4.69
C ILE A 15 0.92 39.70 -4.46
N ALA A 16 1.76 39.69 -5.51
CA ALA A 16 2.78 40.71 -5.73
C ALA A 16 2.84 40.99 -7.23
N SER A 17 1.93 41.86 -7.69
CA SER A 17 2.04 42.53 -8.98
C SER A 17 3.12 43.60 -8.86
N GLY A 18 4.21 43.49 -9.62
CA GLY A 18 5.29 44.48 -9.59
C GLY A 18 6.20 44.42 -10.82
N SER A 19 6.04 45.44 -11.67
CA SER A 19 7.00 45.96 -12.67
C SER A 19 7.26 45.13 -13.94
N ALA A 20 6.54 45.48 -15.02
CA ALA A 20 6.99 45.22 -16.38
C ALA A 20 8.13 46.21 -16.73
N HIS A 21 9.35 45.70 -16.88
CA HIS A 21 10.43 46.42 -17.56
C HIS A 21 10.51 45.88 -18.99
N ALA A 22 10.13 46.71 -19.96
CA ALA A 22 10.41 46.45 -21.37
C ALA A 22 11.92 46.56 -21.59
N ALA A 23 12.61 45.44 -21.57
CA ALA A 23 13.93 45.30 -22.16
C ALA A 23 13.73 44.85 -23.62
N ASP A 24 14.22 45.66 -24.56
CA ASP A 24 14.33 45.29 -25.96
C ASP A 24 15.32 44.13 -26.06
N ILE A 25 14.81 42.93 -26.31
CA ILE A 25 15.60 41.69 -26.35
C ILE A 25 15.76 41.29 -27.81
N VAL A 26 17.01 41.39 -28.26
CA VAL A 26 17.55 40.67 -29.42
C VAL A 26 17.06 39.22 -29.33
N HIS A 27 16.37 38.70 -30.34
CA HIS A 27 15.96 37.29 -30.44
C HIS A 27 17.23 36.40 -30.56
N ALA A 28 17.98 36.28 -29.47
CA ALA A 28 18.79 35.12 -29.23
C ALA A 28 17.79 34.00 -28.96
N SER A 29 17.69 33.04 -29.86
CA SER A 29 17.05 31.76 -29.57
C SER A 29 17.71 31.22 -28.30
N GLU A 30 17.03 31.36 -27.17
CA GLU A 30 17.51 30.79 -25.92
C GLU A 30 17.78 29.30 -26.18
N PRO A 31 18.93 28.76 -25.78
CA PRO A 31 19.09 27.32 -25.79
C PRO A 31 17.92 26.77 -24.98
N ILE A 32 17.12 25.88 -25.58
CA ILE A 32 16.08 25.16 -24.85
C ILE A 32 16.85 24.44 -23.74
N VAL A 33 16.81 24.98 -22.53
CA VAL A 33 17.35 24.33 -21.36
C VAL A 33 16.42 23.15 -21.17
N SER A 34 16.80 22.01 -21.76
CA SER A 34 16.20 20.73 -21.43
C SER A 34 16.37 20.64 -19.93
N ALA A 35 15.28 20.77 -19.17
CA ALA A 35 15.27 20.36 -17.78
C ALA A 35 15.88 18.96 -17.79
N SER A 36 16.96 18.77 -17.03
CA SER A 36 17.55 17.44 -16.92
C SER A 36 16.43 16.53 -16.44
N ALA A 37 16.02 15.58 -17.29
CA ALA A 37 15.02 14.60 -16.92
C ALA A 37 15.50 13.94 -15.62
N PHE A 38 14.59 13.74 -14.67
CA PHE A 38 14.96 13.11 -13.41
C PHE A 38 15.53 11.73 -13.71
N ASP A 39 16.75 11.46 -13.23
CA ASP A 39 17.37 10.16 -13.36
C ASP A 39 16.72 9.21 -12.35
N TRP A 40 15.97 8.24 -12.86
CA TRP A 40 15.28 7.25 -12.03
C TRP A 40 16.19 6.11 -11.60
N ASP A 41 17.36 5.90 -12.21
CA ASP A 41 18.26 4.80 -11.89
C ASP A 41 18.82 4.92 -10.46
N GLY A 42 18.96 3.78 -9.80
CA GLY A 42 19.62 3.70 -8.50
C GLY A 42 18.75 3.13 -7.38
N PHE A 43 19.37 3.07 -6.21
CA PHE A 43 18.75 2.57 -4.99
C PHE A 43 17.85 3.64 -4.37
N TYR A 44 16.76 3.22 -3.75
CA TYR A 44 15.90 4.10 -2.99
C TYR A 44 15.29 3.39 -1.78
N ALA A 45 14.95 4.19 -0.76
CA ALA A 45 14.25 3.72 0.42
C ALA A 45 13.26 4.78 0.90
N GLY A 46 12.13 4.34 1.45
CA GLY A 46 11.03 5.21 1.80
C GLY A 46 10.05 4.64 2.80
N GLY A 47 9.12 5.50 3.21
CA GLY A 47 7.98 5.16 4.05
C GLY A 47 6.68 5.30 3.29
N GLN A 48 5.70 4.46 3.63
CA GLN A 48 4.38 4.46 3.01
C GLN A 48 3.29 4.33 4.07
N VAL A 49 2.13 4.89 3.76
CA VAL A 49 0.89 4.81 4.54
C VAL A 49 -0.28 4.56 3.61
N GLY A 50 -1.33 3.91 4.10
CA GLY A 50 -2.44 3.53 3.22
C GLY A 50 -3.65 2.97 3.94
N GLY A 51 -4.71 2.76 3.16
CA GLY A 51 -5.88 1.99 3.55
C GLY A 51 -5.79 0.58 2.97
N SER A 52 -6.24 -0.41 3.73
CA SER A 52 -6.43 -1.78 3.26
C SER A 52 -7.88 -2.18 3.45
N TRP A 53 -8.47 -2.78 2.43
CA TRP A 53 -9.79 -3.39 2.45
C TRP A 53 -9.65 -4.86 2.10
N ALA A 54 -9.85 -5.72 3.09
CA ALA A 54 -9.75 -7.16 2.91
C ALA A 54 -11.11 -7.84 2.97
N ARG A 55 -11.25 -8.94 2.24
CA ARG A 55 -12.41 -9.82 2.29
C ARG A 55 -11.95 -11.19 2.73
N VAL A 56 -12.66 -11.73 3.71
CA VAL A 56 -12.47 -13.09 4.19
C VAL A 56 -13.74 -13.88 3.89
N GLU A 57 -13.62 -14.91 3.06
CA GLU A 57 -14.71 -15.84 2.80
C GLU A 57 -14.40 -17.18 3.46
N GLY A 58 -15.29 -17.65 4.31
CA GLY A 58 -15.23 -18.93 5.02
C GLY A 58 -16.48 -19.76 4.78
N ASP A 59 -16.34 -21.00 4.33
CA ASP A 59 -17.45 -21.96 4.32
C ASP A 59 -17.40 -22.81 5.59
N ILE A 60 -18.47 -22.78 6.40
CA ILE A 60 -18.63 -23.62 7.61
C ILE A 60 -19.47 -24.85 7.23
N VAL A 61 -19.21 -26.00 7.87
CA VAL A 61 -20.02 -27.22 7.73
C VAL A 61 -21.39 -27.02 8.36
N ASP A 62 -22.28 -26.40 7.57
CA ASP A 62 -23.76 -26.54 7.58
C ASP A 62 -24.40 -25.78 6.39
N GLY A 63 -23.62 -25.55 5.32
CA GLY A 63 -24.04 -24.71 4.19
C GLY A 63 -24.05 -23.20 4.48
N THR A 64 -23.55 -22.77 5.64
CA THR A 64 -23.47 -21.36 6.01
C THR A 64 -22.14 -20.76 5.53
N SER A 65 -22.19 -19.87 4.55
CA SER A 65 -21.04 -19.05 4.12
C SER A 65 -20.95 -17.78 4.96
N VAL A 66 -19.78 -17.52 5.54
CA VAL A 66 -19.45 -16.28 6.25
C VAL A 66 -18.62 -15.39 5.33
N LYS A 67 -19.04 -14.13 5.18
CA LYS A 67 -18.36 -13.13 4.37
C LYS A 67 -18.08 -11.91 5.23
N GLU A 68 -16.82 -11.76 5.64
CA GLU A 68 -16.40 -10.61 6.44
C GLU A 68 -15.59 -9.61 5.62
N LYS A 69 -15.85 -8.33 5.88
CA LYS A 69 -15.10 -7.21 5.31
C LYS A 69 -14.26 -6.61 6.42
N LEU A 70 -12.95 -6.61 6.22
CA LEU A 70 -12.02 -5.90 7.09
C LEU A 70 -11.60 -4.61 6.40
N ASN A 71 -11.47 -3.54 7.16
CA ASN A 71 -10.85 -2.32 6.69
C ASN A 71 -9.87 -1.80 7.77
N GLY A 72 -8.90 -1.02 7.34
CA GLY A 72 -8.00 -0.40 8.29
C GLY A 72 -6.86 0.35 7.65
N PHE A 73 -6.05 0.93 8.53
CA PHE A 73 -4.89 1.70 8.16
C PHE A 73 -3.63 0.84 8.23
N ILE A 74 -2.79 0.95 7.21
CA ILE A 74 -1.47 0.31 7.13
C ILE A 74 -0.38 1.37 7.00
N GLY A 75 0.76 1.13 7.63
CA GLY A 75 1.96 1.95 7.51
C GLY A 75 3.18 1.04 7.39
N GLY A 76 4.19 1.45 6.64
CA GLY A 76 5.32 0.58 6.35
C GLY A 76 6.52 1.28 5.78
N LEU A 77 7.55 0.48 5.55
CA LEU A 77 8.78 0.87 4.88
C LEU A 77 8.93 0.06 3.60
N TYR A 78 9.57 0.66 2.61
CA TYR A 78 9.92 0.00 1.37
C TYR A 78 11.29 0.44 0.89
N ALA A 79 11.95 -0.44 0.15
CA ALA A 79 13.20 -0.16 -0.52
C ALA A 79 13.22 -0.87 -1.87
N GLY A 80 14.00 -0.32 -2.80
CA GLY A 80 14.10 -0.89 -4.12
C GLY A 80 15.28 -0.37 -4.90
N TYR A 81 15.42 -0.91 -6.10
CA TYR A 81 16.42 -0.47 -7.07
C TYR A 81 15.72 -0.30 -8.41
N ASN A 82 16.00 0.81 -9.08
CA ASN A 82 15.59 1.09 -10.45
C ASN A 82 16.75 0.93 -11.41
N PHE A 83 16.47 0.27 -12.52
CA PHE A 83 17.38 0.12 -13.64
C PHE A 83 16.78 0.85 -14.85
N ASP A 84 17.48 1.85 -15.35
CA ASP A 84 17.15 2.50 -16.62
C ASP A 84 17.58 1.60 -17.78
N ALA A 85 16.60 1.08 -18.52
CA ALA A 85 16.84 0.25 -19.70
C ALA A 85 16.99 1.07 -21.00
N GLY A 86 16.98 2.40 -20.90
CA GLY A 86 16.96 3.32 -22.02
C GLY A 86 15.55 3.56 -22.56
N ASN A 87 15.42 4.52 -23.46
CA ASN A 87 14.17 4.91 -24.10
C ASN A 87 13.04 5.22 -23.09
N ASN A 88 13.39 5.82 -21.94
CA ASN A 88 12.49 6.15 -20.85
C ASN A 88 11.85 4.93 -20.17
N VAL A 89 12.36 3.72 -20.38
CA VAL A 89 11.84 2.50 -19.74
C VAL A 89 12.62 2.22 -18.47
N ILE A 90 11.91 2.19 -17.34
CA ILE A 90 12.49 1.87 -16.03
C ILE A 90 11.98 0.51 -15.57
N PHE A 91 12.90 -0.41 -15.32
CA PHE A 91 12.61 -1.62 -14.56
C PHE A 91 13.03 -1.44 -13.12
N GLY A 92 12.44 -2.21 -12.21
CA GLY A 92 12.89 -2.18 -10.83
C GLY A 92 12.50 -3.42 -10.05
N ALA A 93 13.17 -3.57 -8.91
CA ALA A 93 12.82 -4.52 -7.88
C ALA A 93 12.47 -3.75 -6.60
N ASP A 94 11.33 -4.08 -6.00
CA ASP A 94 10.79 -3.48 -4.80
C ASP A 94 10.60 -4.55 -3.73
N THR A 95 10.95 -4.22 -2.49
CA THR A 95 10.50 -4.97 -1.32
C THR A 95 9.91 -4.03 -0.29
N ASP A 96 8.81 -4.43 0.34
CA ASP A 96 8.15 -3.65 1.37
C ASP A 96 7.69 -4.50 2.53
N PHE A 97 7.58 -3.85 3.67
CA PHE A 97 7.03 -4.41 4.89
C PHE A 97 6.10 -3.38 5.53
N ALA A 98 4.85 -3.75 5.75
CA ALA A 98 3.82 -2.92 6.34
C ALA A 98 3.22 -3.59 7.58
N TRP A 99 2.91 -2.75 8.55
CA TRP A 99 2.25 -3.07 9.81
C TRP A 99 1.00 -2.19 9.91
N GLY A 100 -0.05 -2.67 10.55
CA GLY A 100 -1.26 -1.87 10.67
C GLY A 100 -2.26 -2.44 11.64
N ASN A 101 -3.23 -1.60 12.03
CA ASN A 101 -4.38 -2.02 12.82
C ASN A 101 -5.56 -2.24 11.85
N VAL A 102 -5.45 -3.27 11.01
CA VAL A 102 -6.59 -3.72 10.18
C VAL A 102 -7.45 -4.60 11.06
N ARG A 103 -8.61 -4.07 11.48
CA ARG A 103 -9.53 -4.70 12.43
C ARG A 103 -10.91 -4.79 11.81
N GLY A 104 -11.49 -5.98 11.81
CA GLY A 104 -12.91 -6.19 11.58
C GLY A 104 -13.53 -6.77 12.84
N SER A 105 -14.68 -6.24 13.26
CA SER A 105 -15.52 -6.83 14.29
C SER A 105 -16.81 -7.32 13.66
N PHE A 106 -17.18 -8.56 13.96
CA PHE A 106 -18.51 -9.07 13.65
C PHE A 106 -19.14 -9.67 14.91
N SER A 107 -20.43 -9.44 15.08
CA SER A 107 -21.26 -10.07 16.10
C SER A 107 -22.29 -10.95 15.43
N LYS A 108 -22.30 -12.23 15.81
CA LYS A 108 -23.37 -13.17 15.49
C LYS A 108 -23.61 -14.03 16.74
N ASP A 109 -24.86 -14.12 17.18
CA ASP A 109 -25.28 -14.88 18.37
C ASP A 109 -24.52 -14.53 19.66
N ASP A 110 -24.40 -13.24 20.00
CA ASP A 110 -23.71 -12.74 21.22
C ASP A 110 -22.20 -13.09 21.35
N VAL A 111 -21.56 -13.54 20.27
CA VAL A 111 -20.11 -13.81 20.23
C VAL A 111 -19.37 -12.76 19.38
N GLU A 112 -18.33 -12.16 19.94
CA GLU A 112 -17.47 -11.14 19.31
C GLU A 112 -16.20 -11.78 18.74
N TYR A 113 -16.03 -11.71 17.41
CA TYR A 113 -14.81 -12.18 16.73
C TYR A 113 -13.94 -10.98 16.31
N SER A 114 -12.66 -11.00 16.67
CA SER A 114 -11.68 -9.96 16.34
C SER A 114 -10.53 -10.56 15.54
N VAL A 115 -10.32 -10.07 14.32
CA VAL A 115 -9.22 -10.48 13.43
C VAL A 115 -8.25 -9.32 13.28
N GLU A 116 -6.97 -9.54 13.56
CA GLU A 116 -5.91 -8.53 13.49
C GLU A 116 -4.81 -8.98 12.52
N GLN A 117 -4.58 -8.18 11.47
CA GLN A 117 -3.45 -8.39 10.56
C GLN A 117 -2.21 -7.68 11.12
N LYS A 118 -1.25 -8.43 11.67
CA LYS A 118 -0.06 -7.86 12.32
C LYS A 118 0.95 -7.26 11.35
N TRP A 119 1.21 -7.97 10.25
CA TRP A 119 2.14 -7.50 9.22
C TRP A 119 1.91 -8.17 7.87
N VAL A 120 2.25 -7.44 6.80
CA VAL A 120 2.32 -7.93 5.43
C VAL A 120 3.60 -7.43 4.79
N GLY A 121 4.30 -8.32 4.09
CA GLY A 121 5.45 -7.99 3.27
C GLY A 121 5.19 -8.35 1.81
N SER A 122 5.93 -7.72 0.91
CA SER A 122 5.90 -8.10 -0.49
C SER A 122 7.26 -7.88 -1.16
N THR A 123 7.53 -8.69 -2.18
CA THR A 123 8.68 -8.53 -3.07
C THR A 123 8.15 -8.56 -4.50
N ARG A 124 8.45 -7.51 -5.26
CA ARG A 124 7.80 -7.21 -6.54
C ARG A 124 8.83 -6.77 -7.57
N LEU A 125 8.55 -7.08 -8.82
CA LEU A 125 9.20 -6.46 -9.96
C LEU A 125 8.28 -5.37 -10.49
N ARG A 126 8.86 -4.28 -10.97
CA ARG A 126 8.14 -3.17 -11.57
C ARG A 126 8.67 -2.82 -12.94
N ALA A 127 7.77 -2.34 -13.80
CA ALA A 127 8.08 -1.81 -15.11
C ALA A 127 7.26 -0.52 -15.31
N GLY A 128 7.94 0.57 -15.66
CA GLY A 128 7.34 1.87 -15.85
C GLY A 128 7.95 2.65 -17.00
N TYR A 129 7.29 3.74 -17.35
CA TYR A 129 7.72 4.64 -18.41
C TYR A 129 7.93 6.05 -17.86
N ALA A 130 9.16 6.54 -17.86
CA ALA A 130 9.56 7.82 -17.30
C ALA A 130 9.19 8.97 -18.26
N VAL A 131 8.21 9.76 -17.87
CA VAL A 131 7.83 11.00 -18.56
C VAL A 131 8.27 12.17 -17.68
N ASP A 132 9.46 12.69 -17.97
CA ASP A 132 10.06 13.81 -17.26
C ASP A 132 10.23 13.50 -15.76
N ARG A 133 9.42 14.09 -14.88
CA ARG A 133 9.41 13.82 -13.42
C ARG A 133 8.36 12.79 -12.98
N PHE A 134 7.59 12.21 -13.89
CA PHE A 134 6.57 11.21 -13.59
C PHE A 134 7.00 9.83 -14.07
N LEU A 135 6.76 8.80 -13.25
CA LEU A 135 6.99 7.41 -13.58
C LEU A 135 5.72 6.60 -13.27
N PRO A 136 4.73 6.56 -14.18
CA PRO A 136 3.67 5.55 -14.14
C PRO A 136 4.27 4.15 -14.32
N TYR A 137 3.82 3.19 -13.52
CA TYR A 137 4.32 1.82 -13.55
C TYR A 137 3.24 0.79 -13.22
N ILE A 138 3.52 -0.45 -13.63
CA ILE A 138 2.86 -1.65 -13.13
C ILE A 138 3.87 -2.46 -12.31
N ALA A 139 3.41 -3.14 -11.27
CA ALA A 139 4.25 -3.96 -10.42
C ALA A 139 3.55 -5.26 -10.05
N GLY A 140 4.29 -6.36 -10.05
CA GLY A 140 3.77 -7.68 -9.70
C GLY A 140 4.80 -8.53 -8.98
N GLY A 141 4.35 -9.43 -8.12
CA GLY A 141 5.26 -10.31 -7.41
C GLY A 141 4.60 -11.15 -6.35
N VAL A 142 5.38 -11.48 -5.33
CA VAL A 142 4.97 -12.33 -4.22
C VAL A 142 4.62 -11.48 -3.00
N ALA A 143 3.52 -11.84 -2.35
CA ALA A 143 3.12 -11.27 -1.08
C ALA A 143 3.21 -12.35 0.00
N TYR A 144 3.62 -11.96 1.20
CA TYR A 144 3.73 -12.86 2.34
C TYR A 144 3.30 -12.11 3.60
N GLY A 145 2.53 -12.75 4.47
CA GLY A 145 1.99 -12.08 5.64
C GLY A 145 1.69 -13.04 6.78
N ASN A 146 1.67 -12.51 8.00
CA ASN A 146 1.21 -13.23 9.17
C ASN A 146 -0.14 -12.67 9.61
N ILE A 147 -1.16 -13.53 9.55
CA ILE A 147 -2.50 -13.21 10.02
C ILE A 147 -2.65 -13.95 11.36
N SER A 148 -2.81 -13.20 12.45
CA SER A 148 -3.09 -13.76 13.77
C SER A 148 -4.60 -13.68 14.02
N GLY A 149 -5.30 -14.81 13.95
CA GLY A 149 -6.69 -14.91 14.43
C GLY A 149 -6.71 -15.38 15.88
N SER A 150 -7.36 -14.65 16.77
CA SER A 150 -7.66 -15.12 18.12
C SER A 150 -9.13 -15.55 18.19
N ILE A 151 -9.40 -16.82 18.46
CA ILE A 151 -10.72 -17.27 18.88
C ILE A 151 -10.66 -17.25 20.42
N ARG A 152 -11.52 -16.45 21.06
CA ARG A 152 -11.78 -16.57 22.52
C ARG A 152 -13.11 -17.29 22.65
N ASP A 153 -13.05 -18.55 23.03
CA ASP A 153 -14.21 -19.28 23.53
C ASP A 153 -14.44 -18.87 24.99
N VAL A 154 -15.68 -18.56 25.37
CA VAL A 154 -16.03 -18.07 26.72
C VAL A 154 -16.17 -19.24 27.71
N ASP A 155 -16.14 -20.49 27.24
CA ASP A 155 -16.41 -21.68 28.07
C ASP A 155 -15.29 -22.77 28.04
N ALA A 156 -14.13 -22.50 27.44
CA ALA A 156 -13.01 -23.45 27.40
C ALA A 156 -11.64 -22.75 27.59
N GLU A 157 -10.91 -23.15 28.64
CA GLU A 157 -9.55 -22.73 28.97
C GLU A 157 -8.48 -23.26 27.97
N GLU A 158 -8.66 -23.12 26.65
CA GLU A 158 -7.61 -23.52 25.70
C GLU A 158 -7.37 -22.50 24.58
N SER A 159 -6.28 -21.73 24.74
CA SER A 159 -5.84 -20.71 23.79
C SER A 159 -4.89 -21.29 22.73
N SER A 160 -5.45 -21.83 21.65
CA SER A 160 -4.64 -22.31 20.52
C SER A 160 -4.23 -21.17 19.58
N LYS A 161 -3.08 -20.51 19.83
CA LYS A 161 -2.42 -19.61 18.88
C LYS A 161 -1.72 -20.43 17.78
N LYS A 162 -2.26 -20.45 16.56
CA LYS A 162 -1.55 -21.00 15.38
C LYS A 162 -1.11 -19.86 14.45
N ASP A 163 0.11 -19.39 14.67
CA ASP A 163 0.79 -18.47 13.74
C ASP A 163 1.11 -19.23 12.44
N LYS A 164 0.45 -18.87 11.33
CA LYS A 164 0.72 -19.51 10.03
C LYS A 164 0.95 -18.46 8.96
N THR A 165 2.20 -18.34 8.52
CA THR A 165 2.59 -17.49 7.38
C THR A 165 1.81 -17.93 6.12
N GLN A 166 1.17 -16.97 5.47
CA GLN A 166 0.54 -17.15 4.17
C GLN A 166 1.39 -16.46 3.10
N ALA A 167 1.42 -17.06 1.92
CA ALA A 167 2.11 -16.51 0.76
C ALA A 167 1.19 -16.62 -0.45
N GLY A 168 1.22 -15.60 -1.30
CA GLY A 168 0.43 -15.53 -2.51
C GLY A 168 1.02 -14.53 -3.48
N TRP A 169 0.17 -13.98 -4.34
CA TRP A 169 0.59 -13.07 -5.39
C TRP A 169 -0.01 -11.68 -5.19
N THR A 170 0.67 -10.69 -5.75
CA THR A 170 0.22 -9.30 -5.73
C THR A 170 0.46 -8.65 -7.08
N LEU A 171 -0.45 -7.76 -7.45
CA LEU A 171 -0.40 -6.95 -8.66
C LEU A 171 -0.87 -5.54 -8.32
N GLY A 172 -0.16 -4.53 -8.82
CA GLY A 172 -0.48 -3.14 -8.56
C GLY A 172 -0.10 -2.23 -9.71
N VAL A 173 -0.69 -1.04 -9.68
CA VAL A 173 -0.41 0.07 -10.58
C VAL A 173 -0.10 1.29 -9.73
N GLY A 174 0.85 2.10 -10.16
CA GLY A 174 1.25 3.28 -9.41
C GLY A 174 1.86 4.36 -10.27
N VAL A 175 2.10 5.50 -9.64
CA VAL A 175 2.84 6.62 -10.21
C VAL A 175 3.82 7.13 -9.17
N ASP A 176 5.09 7.23 -9.55
CA ASP A 176 6.10 7.94 -8.79
C ASP A 176 6.27 9.36 -9.38
N TYR A 177 6.37 10.37 -8.52
CA TYR A 177 6.58 11.78 -8.91
C TYR A 177 7.82 12.35 -8.21
N ALA A 178 8.85 12.69 -8.98
CA ALA A 178 10.08 13.27 -8.50
C ALA A 178 9.91 14.75 -8.11
N MET A 179 9.73 15.01 -6.81
CA MET A 179 9.61 16.36 -6.26
C MET A 179 10.92 17.13 -6.31
N THR A 180 12.03 16.43 -6.06
CA THR A 180 13.39 16.95 -6.12
C THR A 180 14.27 15.93 -6.84
N ASP A 181 15.58 16.19 -6.93
CA ASP A 181 16.52 15.29 -7.61
C ASP A 181 16.92 14.07 -6.75
N SER A 182 16.38 13.97 -5.53
CA SER A 182 16.60 12.83 -4.63
C SER A 182 15.34 12.39 -3.87
N ILE A 183 14.21 13.10 -3.99
CA ILE A 183 12.96 12.75 -3.29
C ILE A 183 11.84 12.59 -4.29
N PHE A 184 11.13 11.46 -4.21
CA PHE A 184 9.92 11.23 -4.98
C PHE A 184 8.76 10.80 -4.09
N LEU A 185 7.55 11.15 -4.52
CA LEU A 185 6.29 10.67 -3.97
C LEU A 185 5.84 9.44 -4.73
N ARG A 186 5.19 8.51 -4.04
CA ARG A 186 4.57 7.33 -4.63
C ARG A 186 3.07 7.35 -4.33
N ALA A 187 2.26 7.09 -5.34
CA ALA A 187 0.85 6.74 -5.18
C ALA A 187 0.59 5.40 -5.86
N GLU A 188 0.03 4.44 -5.14
CA GLU A 188 -0.12 3.07 -5.61
C GLU A 188 -1.46 2.46 -5.20
N TYR A 189 -2.08 1.73 -6.12
CA TYR A 189 -3.18 0.81 -5.85
C TYR A 189 -2.71 -0.62 -6.09
N ARG A 190 -3.00 -1.52 -5.14
CA ARG A 190 -2.49 -2.88 -5.13
C ARG A 190 -3.58 -3.87 -4.76
N TYR A 191 -3.68 -4.93 -5.54
CA TYR A 191 -4.48 -6.11 -5.25
C TYR A 191 -3.57 -7.24 -4.77
N THR A 192 -3.98 -7.93 -3.71
CA THR A 192 -3.25 -9.08 -3.15
C THR A 192 -4.20 -10.25 -2.92
N ASP A 193 -3.77 -11.44 -3.33
CA ASP A 193 -4.47 -12.70 -3.08
C ASP A 193 -3.49 -13.66 -2.40
N LEU A 194 -3.76 -14.01 -1.13
CA LEU A 194 -2.91 -14.88 -0.31
C LEU A 194 -3.28 -16.38 -0.44
N GLY A 195 -4.13 -16.72 -1.41
CA GLY A 195 -4.50 -18.09 -1.73
C GLY A 195 -5.55 -18.71 -0.80
N LYS A 196 -5.84 -19.99 -1.05
CA LYS A 196 -6.86 -20.79 -0.34
C LYS A 196 -6.15 -21.70 0.67
N LYS A 197 -6.58 -21.74 1.94
CA LYS A 197 -6.18 -22.79 2.88
C LYS A 197 -7.40 -23.51 3.47
N VAL A 198 -7.31 -24.84 3.49
CA VAL A 198 -8.25 -25.73 4.19
C VAL A 198 -7.79 -25.83 5.64
N TYR A 199 -8.67 -25.50 6.57
CA TYR A 199 -8.47 -25.67 8.00
C TYR A 199 -9.18 -26.96 8.41
N TYR A 200 -8.44 -27.86 9.05
CA TYR A 200 -9.00 -28.99 9.80
C TYR A 200 -9.16 -28.53 11.25
N ILE A 201 -10.40 -28.46 11.72
CA ILE A 201 -10.70 -28.23 13.13
C ILE A 201 -10.77 -29.61 13.77
N SER A 202 -9.88 -29.92 14.71
CA SER A 202 -9.69 -31.31 15.19
C SER A 202 -10.84 -31.89 16.03
N ASP A 203 -11.88 -31.11 16.35
CA ASP A 203 -13.07 -31.58 17.11
C ASP A 203 -14.34 -31.72 16.27
N ILE A 204 -14.31 -31.29 14.99
CA ILE A 204 -15.43 -31.44 14.06
C ILE A 204 -14.78 -31.73 12.71
N ASP A 205 -14.98 -32.92 12.17
CA ASP A 205 -14.41 -33.41 10.90
C ASP A 205 -14.93 -32.54 9.72
N ALA A 206 -14.42 -31.31 9.60
CA ALA A 206 -15.00 -30.22 8.83
C ALA A 206 -13.92 -29.43 8.08
N ASP A 207 -13.99 -29.48 6.75
CA ASP A 207 -13.16 -28.68 5.84
C ASP A 207 -13.61 -27.21 5.86
N THR A 208 -12.96 -26.35 6.64
CA THR A 208 -13.23 -24.89 6.57
C THR A 208 -12.28 -24.24 5.57
N ARG A 209 -12.80 -23.70 4.47
CA ARG A 209 -11.99 -23.03 3.43
C ARG A 209 -11.97 -21.53 3.68
N ILE A 210 -10.80 -20.95 3.94
CA ILE A 210 -10.65 -19.49 4.08
C ILE A 210 -9.92 -18.91 2.86
N LYS A 211 -10.53 -17.92 2.20
CA LYS A 211 -9.92 -17.09 1.16
C LYS A 211 -9.62 -15.70 1.70
N TYR A 212 -8.43 -15.17 1.42
CA TYR A 212 -8.04 -13.82 1.78
C TYR A 212 -7.64 -13.02 0.54
N ASN A 213 -8.38 -11.94 0.29
CA ASN A 213 -8.14 -11.03 -0.81
C ASN A 213 -8.16 -9.60 -0.26
N SER A 214 -7.18 -8.76 -0.62
CA SER A 214 -7.13 -7.37 -0.20
C SER A 214 -6.89 -6.40 -1.35
N ASP A 215 -7.59 -5.27 -1.27
CA ASP A 215 -7.39 -4.07 -2.06
C ASP A 215 -6.72 -3.03 -1.17
N ASP A 216 -5.57 -2.53 -1.57
CA ASP A 216 -4.81 -1.54 -0.81
C ASP A 216 -4.61 -0.26 -1.64
N PHE A 217 -4.81 0.89 -1.02
CA PHE A 217 -4.40 2.19 -1.55
C PHE A 217 -3.30 2.77 -0.68
N ARG A 218 -2.17 3.14 -1.27
CA ARG A 218 -0.96 3.55 -0.55
C ARG A 218 -0.38 4.83 -1.12
N ILE A 219 0.09 5.70 -0.23
CA ILE A 219 0.88 6.90 -0.55
C ILE A 219 2.21 6.77 0.20
N GLY A 220 3.32 7.14 -0.45
CA GLY A 220 4.64 7.08 0.16
C GLY A 220 5.56 8.21 -0.28
N VAL A 221 6.67 8.32 0.45
CA VAL A 221 7.78 9.22 0.15
C VAL A 221 9.06 8.39 0.21
N ALA A 222 9.93 8.54 -0.78
CA ALA A 222 11.21 7.85 -0.83
C ALA A 222 12.35 8.80 -1.19
N TYR A 223 13.53 8.46 -0.67
CA TYR A 223 14.79 9.07 -1.00
C TYR A 223 15.55 8.16 -1.97
N LYS A 224 16.00 8.72 -3.11
CA LYS A 224 16.90 8.10 -4.09
C LYS A 224 18.35 8.47 -3.74
N PHE A 225 19.22 7.47 -3.69
CA PHE A 225 20.64 7.62 -3.34
C PHE A 225 21.52 7.86 -4.56
#